data_AF-A0A392TIT4-F1
#
_entry.id   AF-A0A392TIT4-F1
#
_cell.length_a   1.000
_cell.length_b   1.000
_cell.length_c   1.000
_cell.angle_alpha   90.00
_cell.angle_beta   90.00
_cell.angle_gamma   90.00
#
_symmetry.space_group_name_H-M   'P 1'
#
loop_
_entity.id
_entity.type
_entity.pdbx_description
1 polymer ?
#
loop_
_entity_poly.entity_id
_entity_poly.type
_entity_poly.pdbx_seq_one_letter_code
_entity_poly.pdbx_strand_id
1 'polypeptide(L)' 'MVDVGDGIIMNGLEISCDLRDMIVQAQMNDPDLQRRIGNPEFSIATDGAVLYNGRLCVLNDVELKRLILS' A
#
# COMPACT_ATOMS: atom_id res chain seq x y z
N MET A 1 -9.35 -36.48 7.05
CA MET A 1 -9.35 -35.36 6.08
C MET A 1 -10.77 -34.82 6.04
N VAL A 2 -10.95 -33.52 6.28
CA VAL A 2 -12.27 -32.88 6.16
C VAL A 2 -12.52 -32.71 4.67
N ASP A 3 -13.64 -33.21 4.17
CA ASP A 3 -14.04 -32.99 2.77
C ASP A 3 -14.57 -31.57 2.63
N VAL A 4 -13.95 -30.79 1.73
CA VAL A 4 -14.18 -29.34 1.64
C VAL A 4 -14.92 -28.97 0.34
N GLY A 5 -15.26 -29.95 -0.51
CA GLY A 5 -15.86 -29.69 -1.81
C GLY A 5 -15.05 -28.65 -2.61
N ASP A 6 -15.72 -27.62 -3.12
CA ASP A 6 -15.09 -26.48 -3.82
C ASP A 6 -14.59 -25.36 -2.87
N GLY A 7 -14.62 -25.60 -1.56
CA GLY A 7 -14.18 -24.64 -0.55
C GLY A 7 -12.66 -24.61 -0.35
N ILE A 8 -12.19 -23.57 0.33
CA ILE A 8 -10.76 -23.37 0.62
C ILE A 8 -10.51 -23.70 2.10
N ILE A 9 -9.50 -24.53 2.37
CA ILE A 9 -8.98 -24.68 3.74
C ILE A 9 -8.06 -23.50 4.03
N MET A 10 -8.54 -22.57 4.86
CA MET A 10 -7.74 -21.44 5.33
C MET A 10 -7.22 -21.73 6.75
N ASN A 11 -5.90 -21.85 6.88
CA ASN A 11 -5.26 -22.15 8.18
C ASN A 11 -5.16 -20.94 9.12
N GLY A 12 -5.30 -19.74 8.57
CA GLY A 12 -5.29 -18.48 9.32
C GLY A 12 -5.68 -17.31 8.41
N LEU A 13 -6.39 -16.34 8.98
CA LEU A 13 -6.72 -15.07 8.36
C LEU A 13 -6.24 -13.96 9.29
N GLU A 14 -5.42 -13.06 8.76
CA GLU A 14 -5.00 -11.85 9.46
C GLU A 14 -5.57 -10.63 8.73
N ILE A 15 -6.10 -9.69 9.50
CA ILE A 15 -6.65 -8.44 8.99
C ILE A 15 -5.89 -7.33 9.70
N SER A 16 -5.24 -6.47 8.93
CA SER A 16 -4.61 -5.25 9.42
C SER A 16 -5.27 -4.02 8.80
N CYS A 17 -5.40 -2.96 9.59
CA CYS A 17 -6.01 -1.69 9.18
C CYS A 17 -4.96 -0.58 8.97
N ASP A 18 -3.68 -0.94 8.90
CA ASP A 18 -2.52 -0.05 8.92
C ASP A 18 -1.83 0.09 7.55
N LEU A 19 -2.33 -0.58 6.51
CA LEU A 19 -1.73 -0.57 5.17
C LEU A 19 -1.50 0.86 4.66
N ARG A 20 -2.49 1.73 4.84
CA ARG A 20 -2.40 3.11 4.38
C ARG A 20 -1.34 3.89 5.14
N ASP A 21 -1.26 3.72 6.45
CA ASP A 21 -0.25 4.37 7.29
C ASP A 21 1.15 3.88 6.93
N MET A 22 1.33 2.58 6.68
CA MET A 22 2.60 2.03 6.19
C MET A 22 3.01 2.65 4.85
N ILE A 23 2.07 2.83 3.92
CA ILE A 23 2.33 3.50 2.64
C ILE A 23 2.76 4.95 2.89
N VAL A 24 2.06 5.70 3.75
CA VAL A 24 2.42 7.09 4.09
C VAL A 24 3.83 7.17 4.67
N GLN A 25 4.16 6.30 5.62
CA GLN A 25 5.51 6.24 6.20
C GLN A 25 6.57 5.95 5.13
N ALA A 26 6.31 5.01 4.23
CA ALA A 26 7.23 4.72 3.13
C ALA A 26 7.42 5.96 2.22
N GLN A 27 6.32 6.65 1.87
CA GLN A 27 6.34 7.86 1.04
C GLN A 27 7.15 9.00 1.67
N MET A 28 7.02 9.21 2.98
CA MET A 28 7.76 10.24 3.71
C MET A 28 9.26 9.98 3.68
N ASN A 29 9.66 8.72 3.67
CA ASN A 29 11.06 8.30 3.71
C ASN A 29 11.69 8.16 2.31
N ASP A 30 10.93 8.30 1.22
CA ASP A 30 11.43 8.15 -0.14
C ASP A 30 11.93 9.49 -0.74
N PRO A 31 13.24 9.70 -0.89
CA PRO A 31 13.80 10.98 -1.30
C PRO A 31 13.45 11.36 -2.74
N ASP A 32 13.22 10.38 -3.62
CA ASP A 32 12.88 10.64 -5.02
C ASP A 32 11.43 11.09 -5.18
N LEU A 33 10.51 10.52 -4.40
CA LEU A 33 9.14 10.96 -4.31
C LEU A 33 9.07 12.37 -3.71
N GLN A 34 9.79 12.63 -2.61
CA GLN A 34 9.82 13.96 -1.99
C GLN A 34 10.24 15.06 -2.98
N ARG A 35 11.19 14.78 -3.88
CA ARG A 35 11.60 15.71 -4.95
C ARG A 35 10.54 15.96 -6.01
N ARG A 36 9.60 15.02 -6.20
CA ARG A 36 8.58 15.05 -7.26
C ARG A 36 7.23 15.61 -6.82
N ILE A 37 6.97 15.71 -5.51
CA ILE A 37 5.69 16.21 -4.96
C ILE A 37 5.34 17.62 -5.46
N GLY A 38 6.34 18.44 -5.83
CA GLY A 38 6.12 19.78 -6.39
C GLY A 38 5.52 19.79 -7.81
N ASN A 39 5.47 18.64 -8.50
CA ASN A 39 4.89 18.55 -9.82
C ASN A 39 3.36 18.55 -9.78
N PRO A 40 2.67 19.10 -10.80
CA PRO A 40 1.21 19.30 -10.77
C PRO A 40 0.41 17.99 -10.78
N GLU A 41 0.97 16.90 -11.29
CA GLU A 41 0.39 15.55 -11.21
C GLU A 41 0.34 14.97 -9.78
N PHE A 42 1.06 15.55 -8.81
CA PHE A 42 1.04 15.10 -7.42
C PHE A 42 0.14 15.99 -6.55
N SER A 43 -0.46 15.36 -5.55
CA SER A 43 -1.23 16.03 -4.51
C SER A 43 -1.07 15.32 -3.18
N ILE A 44 -1.17 16.05 -2.07
CA ILE A 44 -1.11 15.50 -0.72
C ILE A 44 -2.54 15.42 -0.16
N ALA A 45 -2.94 14.24 0.30
CA ALA A 45 -4.22 14.03 0.98
C ALA A 45 -4.19 14.53 2.43
N THR A 46 -5.34 14.57 3.09
CA THR A 46 -5.47 15.11 4.46
C THR A 46 -4.67 14.35 5.51
N ASP A 47 -4.37 13.09 5.25
CA ASP A 47 -3.56 12.19 6.08
C ASP A 47 -2.07 12.21 5.73
N GLY A 48 -1.64 13.11 4.83
CA GLY A 48 -0.27 13.19 4.36
C GLY A 48 0.08 12.21 3.24
N ALA A 49 -0.88 11.40 2.76
CA ALA A 49 -0.63 10.48 1.66
C ALA A 49 -0.38 11.22 0.35
N VAL A 50 0.71 10.88 -0.32
CA VAL A 50 1.04 11.38 -1.65
C VAL A 50 0.20 10.62 -2.68
N LEU A 51 -0.51 11.37 -3.51
CA LEU A 51 -1.29 10.87 -4.63
C LEU A 51 -0.64 11.30 -5.94
N TYR A 52 -0.72 10.43 -6.95
CA TYR A 52 -0.40 10.74 -8.34
C TYR A 52 -1.69 10.67 -9.16
N ASN A 53 -2.13 11.78 -9.72
CA ASN A 53 -3.41 11.90 -10.42
C ASN A 53 -4.59 11.31 -9.61
N GLY A 54 -4.64 11.63 -8.32
CA GLY A 54 -5.67 11.15 -7.38
C GLY A 54 -5.53 9.69 -6.93
N ARG A 55 -4.51 8.95 -7.39
CA ARG A 55 -4.27 7.55 -6.99
C ARG A 55 -3.15 7.48 -5.95
N LEU A 56 -3.30 6.60 -4.97
CA LEU A 56 -2.29 6.42 -3.92
C LEU A 56 -0.95 5.98 -4.52
N CYS A 57 0.10 6.75 -4.26
CA CYS A 57 1.42 6.49 -4.81
C CYS A 57 2.13 5.40 -4.01
N VAL A 58 1.99 4.14 -4.41
CA VAL A 58 2.69 3.02 -3.77
C VAL A 58 4.11 2.95 -4.33
N LEU A 59 5.11 3.05 -3.44
CA LEU A 59 6.51 2.94 -3.81
C LEU A 59 6.83 1.55 -4.37
N ASN A 60 7.89 1.44 -5.18
CA ASN A 60 8.38 0.17 -5.67
C ASN A 60 9.21 -0.58 -4.61
N ASP A 61 8.65 -0.70 -3.41
CA ASP A 61 9.20 -1.48 -2.32
C ASP A 61 8.71 -2.94 -2.44
N VAL A 62 9.64 -3.89 -2.38
CA VAL A 62 9.33 -5.31 -2.62
C VAL A 62 8.44 -5.88 -1.53
N GLU A 63 8.66 -5.50 -0.27
CA GLU A 63 7.89 -6.01 0.88
C GLU A 63 6.49 -5.40 0.89
N LEU A 64 6.37 -4.10 0.60
CA LEU A 64 5.06 -3.44 0.47
C LEU A 64 4.26 -3.98 -0.71
N LYS A 65 4.91 -4.23 -1.86
CA LYS A 65 4.27 -4.88 -3.00
C LYS A 65 3.81 -6.29 -2.67
N ARG A 66 4.64 -7.05 -1.96
CA ARG A 66 4.28 -8.39 -1.50
C ARG A 66 3.06 -8.32 -0.58
N LEU A 67 3.01 -7.37 0.35
CA LEU A 67 1.86 -7.20 1.24
C LEU A 67 0.55 -6.90 0.49
N ILE A 68 0.61 -6.14 -0.60
CA ILE A 68 -0.57 -5.69 -1.36
C ILE A 68 -1.02 -6.69 -2.44
N LEU A 69 -0.08 -7.37 -3.09
CA LEU A 69 -0.33 -8.20 -4.29
C LEU A 69 -0.31 -9.71 -4.03
N SER A 70 -0.12 -10.14 -2.77
CA SER A 70 -0.18 -11.58 -2.41
C SER A 70 -1.60 -12.14 -2.46
#